data_AF-A0A285P3Q8-F1
#
_entry.id   AF-A0A285P3Q8-F1
#
_cell.length_a   1.000
_cell.length_b   1.000
_cell.length_c   1.000
_cell.angle_alpha   90.00
_cell.angle_beta   90.00
_cell.angle_gamma   90.00
#
_symmetry.space_group_name_H-M   'P 1'
#
loop_
_entity.id
_entity.type
_entity.pdbx_description
1 polymer ?
#
loop_
_entity_poly.entity_id
_entity_poly.type
_entity_poly.pdbx_seq_one_letter_code
_entity_poly.pdbx_strand_id
1 'polypeptide(L)'
;MCGNSKGFTLLEVLVATVLLGVFFSVLFDLLSNARKNYYESQLLFTDMLILNNKLILNQKENLEVKKEPLKDYPQIEETTYSYGKAQIYIYTPKR
;
A
#
# COMPACT_ATOMS: atom_id res chain seq x y z
N MET A 1 26.56 -32.52 -40.87
CA MET A 1 25.26 -32.42 -41.55
C MET A 1 24.23 -32.07 -40.50
N CYS A 2 23.39 -31.09 -40.80
CA CYS A 2 22.41 -30.47 -39.91
C CYS A 2 21.50 -31.45 -39.18
N GLY A 3 21.20 -31.11 -37.92
CA GLY A 3 19.87 -31.13 -37.33
C GLY A 3 19.08 -32.43 -37.49
N ASN A 4 19.11 -33.25 -36.45
CA ASN A 4 18.13 -34.30 -36.25
C ASN A 4 16.76 -33.64 -35.96
N SER A 5 16.00 -33.33 -37.01
CA SER A 5 14.69 -32.67 -36.96
C SER A 5 13.64 -33.60 -36.33
N LYS A 6 13.73 -33.85 -35.03
CA LYS A 6 12.61 -34.41 -34.26
C LYS A 6 11.58 -33.28 -34.12
N GLY A 7 10.48 -33.37 -34.87
CA GLY A 7 9.38 -32.41 -34.79
C GLY A 7 8.86 -32.28 -33.36
N PHE A 8 8.43 -31.08 -32.98
CA PHE A 8 7.79 -30.83 -31.69
C PHE A 8 6.55 -31.70 -31.53
N THR A 9 6.40 -32.34 -30.38
CA THR A 9 5.17 -33.07 -30.07
C THR A 9 4.07 -32.07 -29.70
N LEU A 10 2.82 -32.37 -30.07
CA LEU A 10 1.64 -31.59 -29.67
C LEU A 10 1.57 -31.40 -28.14
N LEU A 11 2.01 -32.41 -27.38
CA LEU A 11 2.05 -32.38 -25.93
C LEU A 11 3.05 -31.34 -25.42
N GLU A 12 4.23 -31.25 -26.04
CA GLU A 12 5.27 -30.27 -25.68
C GLU A 12 4.81 -28.83 -25.92
N VAL A 13 4.10 -28.58 -27.02
CA VAL A 13 3.49 -27.25 -27.31
C VAL A 13 2.39 -26.92 -26.29
N LEU A 14 1.57 -27.89 -25.91
CA LEU A 14 0.50 -27.71 -24.92
C LEU A 14 1.10 -27.38 -23.55
N VAL A 15 2.10 -28.13 -23.10
CA VAL A 15 2.80 -27.88 -21.84
C VAL A 15 3.48 -26.51 -21.85
N ALA A 16 4.19 -26.15 -22.93
CA ALA A 16 4.83 -24.84 -23.04
C ALA A 16 3.81 -23.69 -22.97
N THR A 17 2.64 -23.86 -23.59
CA THR A 17 1.57 -22.84 -23.58
C THR A 17 0.96 -22.68 -22.19
N VAL A 18 0.74 -23.79 -21.47
CA VAL A 18 0.25 -23.75 -20.08
C VAL A 18 1.27 -23.05 -19.18
N LEU A 19 2.56 -23.39 -19.31
CA LEU A 19 3.62 -22.76 -18.54
C LEU A 19 3.71 -21.26 -18.82
N LEU A 20 3.61 -20.84 -20.09
CA LEU A 20 3.57 -19.43 -20.46
C LEU A 20 2.35 -18.72 -19.86
N GLY A 21 1.17 -19.35 -19.90
CA GLY A 21 -0.05 -18.80 -19.30
C GLY A 21 0.10 -18.55 -17.80
N VAL A 22 0.60 -19.54 -17.06
CA VAL A 22 0.86 -19.41 -15.62
C VAL A 22 1.89 -18.32 -15.35
N PHE A 23 3.00 -18.32 -16.09
CA PHE A 23 4.06 -17.34 -15.93
C PHE A 23 3.57 -15.91 -16.12
N PHE A 24 2.85 -15.63 -17.21
CA PHE A 24 2.30 -14.31 -17.46
C PHE A 24 1.23 -13.93 -16.43
N SER A 25 0.39 -14.87 -16.00
CA SER A 25 -0.61 -14.60 -14.96
C SER A 25 0.04 -14.11 -13.67
N VAL A 26 1.12 -14.77 -13.22
CA VAL A 26 1.86 -14.37 -12.01
C VAL A 26 2.55 -13.02 -12.22
N LEU A 27 3.19 -12.80 -13.37
CA LEU A 27 3.83 -11.51 -13.67
C LEU A 27 2.83 -10.35 -13.67
N PHE A 28 1.66 -10.54 -14.29
CA PHE A 28 0.64 -9.50 -14.34
C PHE A 28 0.06 -9.20 -12.96
N ASP A 29 -0.18 -10.22 -12.15
CA ASP A 29 -0.66 -10.03 -10.78
C ASP A 29 0.36 -9.26 -9.92
N LEU A 30 1.64 -9.66 -9.97
CA LEU A 30 2.72 -8.95 -9.27
C LEU A 30 2.83 -7.49 -9.73
N LEU A 31 2.79 -7.24 -11.04
CA LEU A 31 2.89 -5.88 -11.58
C LEU A 31 1.68 -5.02 -11.19
N SER A 32 0.48 -5.60 -11.23
CA SER A 32 -0.76 -4.92 -10.84
C SER A 32 -0.73 -4.54 -9.36
N ASN A 33 -0.35 -5.47 -8.49
CA ASN A 33 -0.23 -5.25 -7.05
C ASN A 33 0.87 -4.24 -6.72
N ALA A 34 2.02 -4.32 -7.37
CA ALA A 34 3.09 -3.33 -7.20
C ALA A 34 2.64 -1.93 -7.60
N ARG A 35 1.95 -1.77 -8.73
CA ARG A 35 1.41 -0.49 -9.19
C ARG A 35 0.39 0.08 -8.20
N LYS A 36 -0.53 -0.76 -7.70
CA LYS A 36 -1.53 -0.36 -6.71
C LYS A 36 -0.84 0.11 -5.42
N ASN A 37 0.09 -0.67 -4.90
CA ASN A 37 0.82 -0.34 -3.67
C ASN A 37 1.64 0.96 -3.82
N TYR A 38 2.27 1.16 -4.97
CA TYR A 38 2.98 2.39 -5.26
C TYR A 38 2.05 3.61 -5.25
N TYR A 39 0.91 3.51 -5.93
CA TYR A 39 -0.07 4.60 -5.98
C TYR A 39 -0.63 4.94 -4.59
N GLU A 40 -1.01 3.91 -3.82
CA GLU A 40 -1.49 4.08 -2.45
C GLU A 40 -0.43 4.71 -1.53
N SER A 41 0.83 4.28 -1.66
CA SER A 41 1.94 4.86 -0.90
C SER A 41 2.22 6.32 -1.28
N GLN A 42 2.12 6.65 -2.56
CA GLN A 42 2.30 8.02 -3.05
C GLN A 42 1.19 8.95 -2.55
N LEU A 43 -0.06 8.49 -2.56
CA LEU A 43 -1.19 9.22 -1.98
C LEU A 43 -0.98 9.43 -0.48
N LEU A 44 -0.67 8.37 0.27
CA LEU A 44 -0.43 8.46 1.71
C LEU A 44 0.74 9.40 2.04
N PHE A 45 1.83 9.35 1.28
CA PHE A 45 2.96 10.25 1.46
C PHE A 45 2.57 11.72 1.26
N THR A 46 1.77 12.00 0.23
CA THR A 46 1.27 13.35 -0.06
C THR A 46 0.34 13.84 1.05
N ASP A 47 -0.61 13.01 1.46
CA ASP A 47 -1.53 13.29 2.57
C ASP A 47 -0.77 13.55 3.87
N MET A 48 0.28 12.78 4.14
CA MET A 48 1.10 12.91 5.34
C MET A 48 1.96 14.18 5.33
N LEU A 49 2.50 14.58 4.17
CA LEU A 49 3.18 15.87 4.02
C LEU A 49 2.22 17.03 4.30
N ILE A 50 0.99 16.98 3.75
CA ILE A 50 -0.02 18.01 3.98
C ILE A 50 -0.41 18.04 5.47
N LEU A 51 -0.68 16.89 6.07
CA LEU A 51 -1.01 16.76 7.48
C LEU A 51 0.10 17.34 8.37
N ASN A 52 1.35 16.94 8.14
CA ASN A 52 2.50 17.41 8.90
C ASN A 52 2.68 18.93 8.78
N ASN A 53 2.60 19.47 7.56
CA ASN A 53 2.71 20.92 7.34
C ASN A 53 1.57 21.67 8.05
N LYS A 54 0.34 21.17 8.00
CA LYS A 54 -0.81 21.77 8.71
C LYS A 54 -0.62 21.75 10.23
N LEU A 55 -0.09 20.65 10.78
CA LEU A 55 0.21 20.54 12.21
C LEU A 55 1.30 21.53 12.64
N ILE A 56 2.39 21.64 11.88
CA ILE A 56 3.50 22.57 12.16
C ILE A 56 3.02 24.03 12.09
N LEU A 57 2.21 24.37 11.09
CA LEU A 57 1.65 25.71 10.92
C LEU A 57 0.44 26.00 11.84
N ASN A 58 0.06 25.03 12.69
CA ASN A 58 -1.09 25.09 13.58
C ASN A 58 -2.43 25.41 12.87
N GLN A 59 -2.51 25.07 11.59
CA GLN A 59 -3.69 25.27 10.74
C GLN A 59 -4.60 24.05 10.84
N LYS A 60 -5.67 24.16 11.62
CA LYS A 60 -6.62 23.06 11.88
C LYS A 60 -7.76 22.97 10.87
N GLU A 61 -7.73 23.80 9.83
CA GLU A 61 -8.77 23.80 8.79
C GLU A 61 -8.74 22.49 7.99
N ASN A 62 -9.90 21.84 7.94
CA ASN A 62 -10.11 20.53 7.31
C ASN A 62 -9.25 19.40 7.89
N LEU A 63 -8.86 19.48 9.17
CA LEU A 63 -8.31 18.35 9.91
C LEU A 63 -9.39 17.72 10.78
N GLU A 64 -9.56 16.41 10.67
CA GLU A 64 -10.37 15.66 11.62
C GLU A 64 -9.54 15.41 12.87
N VAL A 65 -10.01 15.91 14.03
CA VAL A 65 -9.32 15.73 15.32
C VAL A 65 -10.22 14.92 16.24
N LYS A 66 -9.76 13.74 16.63
CA LYS A 66 -10.43 12.91 17.64
C LYS A 66 -9.58 12.88 18.91
N LYS A 67 -10.23 13.00 20.05
CA LYS A 67 -9.60 12.90 21.37
C LYS A 67 -10.30 11.82 22.15
N GLU A 68 -9.59 10.76 22.47
CA GLU A 68 -10.13 9.65 23.23
C GLU A 68 -9.14 9.24 24.34
N PRO A 69 -9.62 8.86 25.54
CA PRO A 69 -8.76 8.27 26.54
C PRO A 69 -8.30 6.89 26.06
N LEU A 70 -7.01 6.58 26.22
CA LEU A 70 -6.47 5.30 25.78
C LEU A 70 -7.10 4.16 26.58
N LYS A 71 -7.71 3.17 25.90
CA LYS A 71 -8.49 2.09 26.52
C LYS A 71 -7.76 1.38 27.66
N ASP A 72 -6.48 1.08 27.46
CA ASP A 72 -5.67 0.32 28.42
C ASP A 72 -4.95 1.22 29.45
N TYR A 73 -4.90 2.53 29.21
CA TYR A 73 -4.20 3.49 30.06
C TYR A 73 -5.02 4.79 30.19
N PRO A 74 -6.01 4.83 31.09
CA PRO A 74 -6.92 5.98 31.25
C PRO A 74 -6.21 7.27 31.72
N GLN A 75 -4.95 7.15 32.14
CA GLN A 75 -4.04 8.26 32.48
C GLN A 75 -3.46 8.94 31.23
N ILE A 76 -3.68 8.42 30.03
CA ILE A 76 -3.15 8.91 28.75
C ILE A 76 -4.33 9.32 27.85
N GLU A 77 -4.24 10.52 27.26
CA GLU A 77 -5.12 10.98 26.20
C GLU A 77 -4.46 10.74 24.83
N GLU A 78 -5.20 10.12 23.91
CA GLU A 78 -4.83 9.97 22.51
C GLU A 78 -5.53 11.07 21.70
N THR A 79 -4.73 11.91 21.05
CA THR A 79 -5.23 12.87 20.05
C THR A 79 -4.84 12.39 18.66
N THR A 80 -5.85 12.06 17.86
CA THR A 80 -5.69 11.56 16.49
C THR A 80 -6.01 12.68 15.52
N TYR A 81 -5.02 13.07 14.72
CA TYR A 81 -5.14 14.04 13.64
C TYR A 81 -5.19 13.29 12.31
N SER A 82 -6.26 13.50 11.55
CA SER A 82 -6.46 12.81 10.27
C SER A 82 -6.63 13.80 9.12
N TYR A 83 -6.03 13.45 7.97
CA TYR A 83 -6.24 14.14 6.70
C TYR A 83 -6.14 13.11 5.56
N GLY A 84 -7.23 12.95 4.80
CA GLY A 84 -7.30 11.93 3.75
C GLY A 84 -7.07 10.53 4.33
N LYS A 85 -6.03 9.83 3.85
CA LYS A 85 -5.61 8.52 4.38
C LYS A 85 -4.54 8.60 5.48
N ALA A 86 -3.96 9.78 5.71
CA ALA A 86 -2.92 9.97 6.72
C ALA A 86 -3.52 10.20 8.12
N GLN A 87 -2.91 9.59 9.12
CA GLN A 87 -3.29 9.70 10.53
C GLN A 87 -2.04 9.82 11.39
N ILE A 88 -2.05 10.76 12.33
CA ILE A 88 -1.00 10.93 13.33
C ILE A 88 -1.63 10.84 14.72
N TYR A 89 -1.05 10.00 15.55
CA TYR A 89 -1.47 9.75 16.92
C TYR A 89 -0.49 10.44 17.88
N ILE A 90 -1.01 11.34 18.72
CA ILE A 90 -0.23 12.01 19.75
C ILE A 90 -0.77 11.58 21.11
N TYR A 91 0.10 10.99 21.92
CA TYR A 91 -0.23 10.53 23.27
C TYR A 91 0.29 11.54 24.29
N THR A 92 -0.60 12.05 25.13
CA THR A 92 -0.24 12.99 26.20
C THR A 92 -0.76 12.51 27.54
N PRO A 93 0.00 12.68 28.64
CA PRO A 93 -0.52 12.38 29.96
C PRO A 93 -1.71 13.29 30.26
N LYS A 94 -2.76 12.71 30.83
CA LYS A 94 -3.98 13.40 31.24
C LYS A 94 -3.62 14.36 32.37
N ARG A 95 -3.84 15.66 32.16
CA ARG A 95 -3.62 16.70 33.18
C ARG A 95 -4.74 16.73 34.20
#